data_AF-A0AAW9NRE5-F1
#
_entry.id   AF-A0AAW9NRE5-F1
#
_cell.length_a   1.000
_cell.length_b   1.000
_cell.length_c   1.000
_cell.angle_alpha   90.00
_cell.angle_beta   90.00
_cell.angle_gamma   90.00
#
_symmetry.space_group_name_H-M   'P 1'
#
loop_
_entity.id
_entity.type
_entity.pdbx_description
1 polymer ?
#
loop_
_entity_poly.entity_id
_entity_poly.type
_entity_poly.pdbx_seq_one_letter_code
_entity_poly.pdbx_strand_id
1 'polypeptide(L)'
;MHIHSFRGLTEVSLEIFSKINLFVGENNAGKTSLLEAIYLIANYISKQGFLRLVRMREQYMVSLVRTVPTEELISWLFSETVKSIEIEFKLEGVHKHIKCTLEE
;
A
#
# COMPACT_ATOMS: atom_id res chain seq x y z
N MET A 1 -10.50 6.85 -6.29
CA MET A 1 -9.30 6.52 -5.47
C MET A 1 -8.10 6.67 -6.36
N HIS A 2 -7.06 7.33 -5.87
CA HIS A 2 -5.81 7.55 -6.58
C HIS A 2 -4.66 6.96 -5.77
N ILE A 3 -3.75 6.26 -6.43
CA ILE A 3 -2.54 5.67 -5.84
C ILE A 3 -1.36 6.16 -6.66
N HIS A 4 -0.42 6.80 -6.00
CA HIS A 4 0.85 7.22 -6.55
C HIS A 4 1.99 6.48 -5.84
N SER A 5 2.83 5.83 -6.63
CA SER A 5 4.12 5.26 -6.21
C SER A 5 4.05 4.26 -5.05
N PHE A 6 3.04 3.38 -5.05
CA PHE A 6 2.93 2.28 -4.09
C PHE A 6 3.48 0.97 -4.68
N ARG A 7 4.70 0.60 -4.28
CA ARG A 7 5.43 -0.56 -4.84
C ARG A 7 5.51 -0.44 -6.37
N GLY A 8 5.09 -1.48 -7.10
CA GLY A 8 5.02 -1.45 -8.57
C GLY A 8 3.86 -0.66 -9.17
N LEU A 9 2.99 -0.05 -8.35
CA LEU A 9 1.91 0.82 -8.83
C LEU A 9 2.45 2.25 -8.95
N THR A 10 2.74 2.69 -10.17
CA THR A 10 3.25 4.04 -10.44
C THR A 10 2.14 5.08 -10.34
N GLU A 11 1.07 4.90 -11.10
CA GLU A 11 -0.11 5.75 -11.14
C GLU A 11 -1.35 4.90 -11.39
N VAL A 12 -2.25 4.84 -10.41
CA VAL A 12 -3.52 4.09 -10.54
C VAL A 12 -4.67 4.98 -10.11
N SER A 13 -5.63 5.14 -11.01
CA SER A 13 -6.91 5.78 -10.73
C SER A 13 -8.03 4.75 -10.83
N LEU A 14 -8.73 4.54 -9.72
CA LEU A 14 -9.95 3.73 -9.65
C LEU A 14 -11.15 4.64 -9.46
N GLU A 15 -12.02 4.67 -10.45
CA GLU A 15 -13.30 5.35 -10.37
C GLU A 15 -14.33 4.45 -9.68
N ILE A 16 -15.22 5.06 -8.88
CA ILE A 16 -16.47 4.50 -8.33
C ILE A 16 -16.39 3.03 -7.89
N PHE A 17 -16.29 2.80 -6.58
CA PHE A 17 -16.46 1.45 -6.04
C PHE A 17 -17.93 1.05 -6.12
N SER A 18 -18.22 0.02 -6.90
CA SER A 18 -19.54 -0.61 -6.87
C SER A 18 -19.63 -1.56 -5.67
N LYS A 19 -20.81 -2.15 -5.43
CA LYS A 19 -20.99 -3.16 -4.37
C LYS A 19 -20.05 -4.36 -4.53
N ILE A 20 -19.68 -4.72 -5.75
CA ILE A 20 -18.80 -5.86 -6.06
C ILE A 20 -17.77 -5.42 -7.09
N ASN A 21 -16.48 -5.50 -6.74
CA ASN A 21 -15.39 -5.11 -7.63
C ASN A 21 -14.55 -6.36 -7.96
N LEU A 22 -14.31 -6.58 -9.26
CA LEU A 22 -13.51 -7.71 -9.75
C LEU A 22 -12.22 -7.17 -10.39
N PHE A 23 -11.07 -7.47 -9.77
CA PHE A 23 -9.75 -7.10 -10.29
C PHE A 23 -9.07 -8.33 -10.90
N VAL A 24 -8.87 -8.32 -12.22
CA VAL A 24 -8.28 -9.44 -13.00
C VAL A 24 -7.00 -9.00 -13.71
N GLY A 25 -6.16 -9.97 -14.05
CA GLY A 25 -4.89 -9.76 -14.75
C GLY A 25 -3.90 -10.88 -14.46
N GLU A 26 -2.74 -10.84 -15.11
CA GLU A 26 -1.68 -11.84 -14.94
C GLU A 26 -1.05 -11.83 -13.54
N ASN A 27 -0.32 -12.90 -13.20
CA ASN A 27 0.49 -12.91 -11.98
C ASN A 27 1.45 -11.72 -11.97
N ASN A 28 1.66 -11.13 -10.80
CA ASN A 28 2.49 -9.94 -10.62
C ASN A 28 1.98 -8.65 -11.31
N ALA A 29 0.79 -8.63 -11.90
CA ALA A 29 0.20 -7.42 -12.51
C ALA A 29 -0.25 -6.33 -11.49
N GLY A 30 0.19 -6.40 -10.23
CA GLY A 30 -0.15 -5.40 -9.21
C GLY A 30 -1.46 -5.60 -8.45
N LYS A 31 -2.22 -6.68 -8.71
CA LYS A 31 -3.51 -6.97 -8.02
C LYS A 31 -3.39 -7.00 -6.50
N THR A 32 -2.39 -7.71 -5.96
CA THR A 32 -2.18 -7.76 -4.50
C THR A 32 -1.78 -6.38 -3.97
N SER A 33 -0.89 -5.66 -4.66
CA SER A 33 -0.49 -4.30 -4.28
C SER A 33 -1.67 -3.33 -4.26
N LEU A 34 -2.63 -3.50 -5.17
CA LEU A 34 -3.86 -2.70 -5.21
C LEU A 34 -4.73 -2.94 -3.97
N LEU A 35 -4.96 -4.20 -3.62
CA LEU A 35 -5.72 -4.56 -2.41
C LEU A 35 -5.01 -4.10 -1.13
N GLU A 36 -3.70 -4.04 -1.13
CA GLU A 36 -2.89 -3.54 -0.01
C GLU A 36 -3.00 -2.02 0.15
N ALA A 37 -2.97 -1.27 -0.96
CA ALA A 37 -3.25 0.17 -0.95
C ALA A 37 -4.68 0.45 -0.44
N ILE A 38 -5.66 -0.34 -0.88
CA ILE A 38 -7.05 -0.27 -0.38
C ILE A 38 -7.08 -0.59 1.13
N TYR A 39 -6.39 -1.62 1.57
CA TYR A 39 -6.30 -1.99 2.99
C TYR A 39 -5.72 -0.86 3.84
N LEU A 40 -4.63 -0.22 3.39
CA LEU A 40 -4.00 0.90 4.10
C LEU A 40 -4.98 2.06 4.28
N ILE A 41 -5.64 2.50 3.20
CA ILE A 41 -6.55 3.65 3.27
C ILE A 41 -7.87 3.35 3.99
N ALA A 42 -8.37 2.12 3.90
CA ALA A 42 -9.57 1.69 4.61
C ALA A 42 -9.37 1.76 6.13
N ASN A 43 -8.21 1.34 6.62
CA ASN A 43 -7.92 1.24 8.05
C ASN A 43 -7.30 2.50 8.66
N TYR A 44 -7.04 3.57 7.88
CA TYR A 44 -6.44 4.85 8.27
C TYR A 44 -5.26 4.68 9.25
N ILE A 45 -4.06 4.49 8.71
CA ILE A 45 -2.97 4.01 9.56
C ILE A 45 -1.72 4.89 9.54
N SER A 46 -1.17 5.04 10.74
CA SER A 46 0.18 5.53 11.02
C SER A 46 1.25 4.49 10.61
N LYS A 47 2.52 4.76 10.94
CA LYS A 47 3.66 3.84 10.79
C LYS A 47 3.36 2.36 11.17
N GLN A 48 2.48 2.14 12.16
CA GLN A 48 2.05 0.81 12.59
C GLN A 48 1.30 0.01 11.50
N GLY A 49 0.60 0.68 10.60
CA GLY A 49 -0.14 0.05 9.50
C GLY A 49 0.74 -0.46 8.40
N PHE A 50 1.72 0.37 8.02
CA PHE A 50 2.77 -0.04 7.10
C PHE A 50 3.53 -1.25 7.66
N LEU A 51 3.91 -1.21 8.94
CA LEU A 51 4.55 -2.36 9.59
C LEU A 51 3.67 -3.61 9.61
N ARG A 52 2.37 -3.47 9.93
CA ARG A 52 1.43 -4.60 9.92
C ARG A 52 1.29 -5.18 8.51
N LEU A 53 1.21 -4.34 7.49
CA LEU A 53 1.12 -4.76 6.10
C LEU A 53 2.34 -5.59 5.68
N VAL A 54 3.55 -5.08 5.97
CA VAL A 54 4.81 -5.79 5.67
C VAL A 54 4.84 -7.14 6.38
N ARG A 55 4.46 -7.18 7.66
CA ARG A 55 4.42 -8.43 8.44
C ARG A 55 3.43 -9.46 7.88
N MET A 56 2.29 -9.01 7.34
CA MET A 56 1.32 -9.89 6.70
C MET A 56 1.86 -10.48 5.39
N ARG A 57 2.61 -9.69 4.61
CA ARG A 57 3.28 -10.18 3.39
C ARG A 57 4.37 -11.19 3.71
N GLU A 58 5.23 -10.85 4.66
CA GLU A 58 6.44 -11.58 4.98
C GLU A 58 6.22 -12.63 6.08
N GLN A 59 4.97 -13.08 6.27
CA GLN A 59 4.62 -14.05 7.31
C GLN A 59 5.37 -15.39 7.14
N TYR A 60 5.84 -15.71 5.93
CA TYR A 60 6.69 -16.87 5.66
C TYR A 60 8.15 -16.66 6.06
N MET A 61 8.58 -15.41 6.28
CA MET A 61 9.95 -15.02 6.65
C MET A 61 10.03 -14.56 8.12
N VAL A 62 9.37 -15.27 9.03
CA VAL A 62 9.25 -14.91 10.46
C VAL A 62 10.58 -14.58 11.12
N SER A 63 11.65 -15.30 10.77
CA SER A 63 13.00 -15.09 11.32
C SER A 63 13.60 -13.74 10.91
N LEU A 64 13.45 -13.36 9.64
CA LEU A 64 13.99 -12.11 9.09
C LEU A 64 13.21 -10.89 9.58
N VAL A 65 11.88 -10.98 9.60
CA VAL A 65 11.00 -9.88 10.03
C VAL A 65 11.19 -9.51 11.51
N ARG A 66 11.76 -10.41 12.32
CA ARG A 66 12.08 -10.15 13.73
C ARG A 66 13.41 -9.42 13.93
N THR A 67 14.34 -9.56 13.00
CA THR A 67 15.70 -9.00 13.13
C THR A 67 15.87 -7.70 12.35
N VAL A 68 15.07 -7.50 11.29
CA VAL A 68 15.13 -6.30 10.45
C VAL A 68 14.47 -5.10 11.15
N PRO A 69 15.12 -3.92 11.19
CA PRO A 69 14.53 -2.69 11.71
C PRO A 69 13.19 -2.33 11.05
N THR A 70 12.34 -1.61 11.79
CA THR A 70 10.98 -1.28 11.31
C THR A 70 11.00 -0.38 10.08
N GLU A 71 11.97 0.53 10.03
CA GLU A 71 12.18 1.49 8.95
C GLU A 71 12.55 0.76 7.66
N GLU A 72 13.45 -0.22 7.75
CA GLU A 72 13.85 -1.05 6.63
C GLU A 72 12.69 -1.91 6.12
N LEU A 73 11.91 -2.53 7.02
CA LEU A 73 10.70 -3.26 6.64
C LEU A 73 9.70 -2.37 5.88
N ILE A 74 9.47 -1.16 6.39
CA ILE A 74 8.55 -0.20 5.76
C ILE A 74 9.08 0.27 4.40
N SER A 75 10.40 0.39 4.23
CA SER A 75 11.04 0.78 2.98
C SER A 75 10.69 -0.16 1.81
N TRP A 76 10.39 -1.44 2.09
CA TRP A 76 10.00 -2.44 1.08
C TRP A 76 8.62 -2.20 0.46
N LEU A 77 7.82 -1.29 1.02
CA LEU A 77 6.54 -0.87 0.45
C LEU A 77 6.68 0.27 -0.56
N PHE A 78 7.86 0.90 -0.65
CA PHE A 78 8.09 2.00 -1.58
C PHE A 78 8.49 1.48 -2.96
N SER A 79 8.25 2.31 -3.97
CA SER A 79 8.81 2.09 -5.30
C SER A 79 10.35 2.14 -5.25
N GLU A 80 10.99 1.46 -6.19
CA GLU A 80 12.44 1.56 -6.37
C GLU A 80 12.85 2.96 -6.84
N THR A 81 12.03 3.61 -7.68
CA THR A 81 12.33 4.89 -8.32
C THR A 81 11.79 6.10 -7.59
N VAL A 82 10.70 5.94 -6.82
CA VAL A 82 10.03 7.03 -6.11
C VAL A 82 9.85 6.65 -4.65
N LYS A 83 10.45 7.43 -3.75
CA LYS A 83 10.45 7.19 -2.30
C LYS A 83 9.33 7.94 -1.57
N SER A 84 8.21 8.14 -2.26
CA SER A 84 6.96 8.65 -1.70
C SER A 84 5.82 7.72 -2.05
N ILE A 85 4.90 7.52 -1.12
CA ILE A 85 3.63 6.83 -1.30
C ILE A 85 2.54 7.86 -1.07
N GLU A 86 1.64 8.00 -2.03
CA GLU A 86 0.43 8.80 -1.88
C GLU A 86 -0.80 7.96 -2.24
N ILE A 87 -1.78 7.91 -1.34
CA ILE A 87 -3.03 7.20 -1.57
C ILE A 87 -4.17 8.12 -1.16
N GLU A 88 -5.05 8.44 -2.10
CA GLU A 88 -6.21 9.30 -1.87
C GLU A 88 -7.51 8.54 -2.16
N PHE A 89 -8.48 8.65 -1.27
CA PHE A 89 -9.81 8.07 -1.42
C PHE A 89 -10.88 9.13 -1.11
N LYS A 90 -11.83 9.29 -2.04
CA LYS A 90 -12.96 10.21 -1.94
C LYS A 90 -14.24 9.45 -2.29
N LEU A 91 -15.21 9.43 -1.39
CA LEU A 91 -16.54 8.87 -1.61
C LEU A 91 -17.56 9.51 -0.66
N GLU A 92 -18.67 10.05 -1.18
CA GLU A 92 -19.83 10.47 -0.37
C GLU A 92 -19.49 11.27 0.90
N GLY A 93 -18.70 12.33 0.78
CA GLY A 93 -18.29 13.17 1.92
C GLY A 93 -17.16 12.59 2.79
N VAL A 94 -16.77 11.34 2.57
CA VAL A 94 -15.55 10.75 3.14
C VAL A 94 -14.37 11.09 2.25
N HIS A 95 -13.38 11.76 2.83
CA HIS A 95 -12.06 11.98 2.21
C HIS A 95 -10.99 11.41 3.14
N LYS A 96 -10.18 10.49 2.60
CA LYS A 96 -9.00 9.96 3.27
C LYS A 96 -7.80 10.20 2.37
N HIS A 97 -6.68 10.54 2.99
CA HIS A 97 -5.42 10.76 2.30
C HIS A 97 -4.29 10.21 3.19
N ILE A 98 -3.46 9.35 2.60
CA ILE A 98 -2.23 8.84 3.19
C ILE A 98 -1.10 9.38 2.34
N LYS A 99 -0.14 10.05 2.98
CA LYS A 99 1.13 10.46 2.38
C LYS A 99 2.25 10.00 3.29
N CYS A 100 3.20 9.26 2.72
CA CYS A 100 4.38 8.77 3.43
C CYS A 100 5.60 8.94 2.54
N THR A 101 6.67 9.48 3.10
CA THR A 101 7.97 9.65 2.42
C THR A 101 9.02 8.89 3.21
N LEU A 102 9.88 8.17 2.51
CA LEU A 102 11.07 7.60 3.12
C LEU A 102 12.10 8.72 3.23
N GLU A 103 12.50 9.08 4.44
CA GLU A 103 13.66 9.95 4.68
C GLU A 103 14.94 9.11 4.47
N GLU A 104 15.94 9.67 3.79
CA GLU A 104 17.26 9.05 3.60
C GLU A 104 18.08 9.00 4.90
#